data_AF-A0A0N1IQL8-F1
#
_entry.id   AF-A0A0N1IQL8-F1
#
_cell.length_a   1.000
_cell.length_b   1.000
_cell.length_c   1.000
_cell.angle_alpha   90.00
_cell.angle_beta   90.00
_cell.angle_gamma   90.00
#
_symmetry.space_group_name_H-M   'P 1'
#
loop_
_entity.id
_entity.type
_entity.pdbx_description
1 polymer ?
#
loop_
_entity_poly.entity_id
_entity_poly.type
_entity_poly.pdbx_seq_one_letter_code
_entity_poly.pdbx_strand_id
1 'polypeptide(L)' 'MGWVLVSDATCSDTLAPSHLHETNNRAGAACEAAEKAKANRYRGLGSEYEFVPFGVETLGPWGSSARRLFKQKG' A
#
# COMPACT_ATOMS: atom_id res chain seq x y z
N MET A 1 24.73 4.72 7.12
CA MET A 1 24.14 3.40 7.46
C MET A 1 23.03 3.13 6.47
N GLY A 2 23.10 2.03 5.72
CA GLY A 2 22.03 1.64 4.79
C GLY A 2 20.90 0.95 5.54
N TRP A 3 19.66 1.19 5.13
CA TRP A 3 18.48 0.50 5.63
C TRP A 3 18.07 -0.56 4.62
N VAL A 4 17.73 -1.76 5.09
CA VAL A 4 17.18 -2.80 4.23
C VAL A 4 15.70 -2.49 4.03
N LEU A 5 15.35 -2.15 2.79
CA LEU A 5 13.96 -1.92 2.38
C LEU A 5 13.26 -3.26 2.22
N VAL A 6 12.10 -3.41 2.89
CA VAL A 6 11.22 -4.58 2.74
C VAL A 6 9.85 -4.08 2.30
N SER A 7 9.27 -4.74 1.30
CA SER A 7 7.94 -4.38 0.81
C SER A 7 7.11 -5.62 0.57
N ASP A 8 5.80 -5.50 0.82
CA ASP A 8 4.78 -6.45 0.42
C ASP A 8 3.86 -5.74 -0.57
N ALA A 9 3.86 -6.23 -1.81
CA ALA A 9 3.07 -5.68 -2.90
C ALA A 9 1.71 -6.38 -2.98
N THR A 10 0.64 -5.61 -2.92
CA THR A 10 -0.73 -6.10 -3.00
C THR A 10 -1.51 -5.32 -4.06
N CYS A 11 -2.15 -6.05 -4.98
CA CYS A 11 -3.12 -5.49 -5.92
C CYS A 11 -4.54 -5.75 -5.40
N SER A 12 -5.27 -4.68 -5.09
CA SER A 12 -6.65 -4.73 -4.61
C SER A 12 -7.62 -4.63 -5.77
N ASP A 13 -8.64 -5.48 -5.79
CA ASP A 13 -9.72 -5.36 -6.77
C ASP A 13 -10.58 -4.12 -6.48
N THR A 14 -10.54 -3.14 -7.39
CA THR A 14 -11.31 -1.90 -7.31
C THR A 14 -12.81 -2.14 -7.34
N LEU A 15 -13.26 -3.20 -8.03
CA LEU A 15 -14.67 -3.50 -8.26
C LEU A 15 -15.21 -4.59 -7.33
N ALA A 16 -14.39 -5.07 -6.39
CA ALA A 16 -14.84 -6.02 -5.38
C ALA A 16 -16.01 -5.43 -4.58
N PRO A 17 -17.11 -6.17 -4.35
CA PRO A 17 -18.28 -5.66 -3.63
C PRO A 17 -17.96 -5.08 -2.25
N SER A 18 -16.94 -5.61 -1.56
CA SER A 18 -16.48 -5.12 -0.26
C SER A 18 -15.75 -3.78 -0.31
N HIS A 19 -15.24 -3.37 -1.47
CA HIS A 19 -14.51 -2.12 -1.66
C HIS A 19 -15.34 -1.06 -2.41
N LEU A 20 -16.39 -1.47 -3.14
CA LEU A 20 -17.18 -0.61 -4.03
C LEU A 20 -17.68 0.68 -3.38
N HIS A 21 -18.12 0.64 -2.12
CA HIS A 21 -18.58 1.85 -1.44
C HIS A 21 -17.48 2.91 -1.37
N GLU A 22 -16.26 2.51 -1.03
CA GLU A 22 -15.13 3.43 -0.88
C GLU A 22 -14.50 3.78 -2.23
N THR A 23 -14.30 2.79 -3.12
CA THR A 23 -13.63 2.98 -4.41
C THR A 23 -14.46 3.79 -5.39
N ASN A 24 -15.79 3.74 -5.30
CA ASN A 24 -16.69 4.60 -6.06
C ASN A 24 -16.60 6.07 -5.64
N ASN A 25 -16.31 6.34 -4.36
CA ASN A 25 -16.18 7.70 -3.85
C ASN A 25 -14.76 8.27 -4.01
N ARG A 26 -13.74 7.40 -3.93
CA ARG A 26 -12.34 7.82 -3.94
C ARG A 26 -11.43 6.77 -4.56
N ALA A 27 -10.79 7.14 -5.66
CA ALA A 27 -9.76 6.33 -6.31
C ALA A 27 -8.63 5.97 -5.32
N GLY A 28 -8.23 4.71 -5.28
CA GLY A 28 -7.16 4.23 -4.38
C GLY A 28 -7.61 3.93 -2.96
N ALA A 29 -8.90 4.02 -2.63
CA ALA A 29 -9.37 3.71 -1.28
C ALA A 29 -9.10 2.25 -0.88
N ALA A 30 -9.22 1.29 -1.80
CA ALA A 30 -8.96 -0.12 -1.51
C ALA A 30 -7.46 -0.37 -1.29
N CYS A 31 -6.60 0.21 -2.13
CA CYS A 31 -5.16 0.03 -1.96
C CYS A 31 -4.62 0.75 -0.72
N GLU A 32 -5.19 1.89 -0.32
CA GLU A 32 -4.85 2.53 0.97
C GLU A 32 -5.30 1.69 2.18
N ALA A 33 -6.47 1.06 2.11
CA ALA A 33 -6.92 0.14 3.15
C ALA A 33 -5.96 -1.07 3.27
N ALA A 34 -5.54 -1.63 2.13
CA ALA A 34 -4.53 -2.70 2.09
C ALA A 34 -3.18 -2.24 2.67
N GLU A 35 -2.70 -1.04 2.32
CA GLU A 35 -1.47 -0.48 2.87
C GLU A 35 -1.55 -0.36 4.40
N LYS A 36 -2.67 0.15 4.93
CA LYS A 36 -2.88 0.29 6.37
C LYS A 36 -2.91 -1.08 7.08
N ALA A 37 -3.57 -2.07 6.48
CA ALA A 37 -3.60 -3.43 7.01
C ALA A 37 -2.20 -4.05 7.06
N LYS A 38 -1.41 -3.89 6.01
CA LYS A 38 -0.03 -4.38 5.93
C LYS A 38 0.91 -3.66 6.88
N ALA A 39 0.83 -2.33 6.98
CA ALA A 39 1.60 -1.56 7.95
C ALA A 39 1.34 -2.04 9.40
N ASN A 40 0.08 -2.34 9.74
CA ASN A 40 -0.26 -2.92 11.04
C ASN A 40 0.28 -4.34 11.22
N ARG A 41 0.17 -5.18 10.18
CA ARG A 41 0.62 -6.58 10.21
C ARG A 41 2.12 -6.72 10.43
N TYR A 42 2.90 -5.80 9.87
CA TYR A 42 4.36 -5.81 9.87
C TYR A 42 4.99 -4.75 10.79
N ARG A 43 4.21 -4.16 11.71
CA ARG A 43 4.69 -3.12 12.64
C ARG A 43 5.94 -3.54 13.42
N GLY A 44 6.12 -4.84 13.68
CA GLY A 44 7.30 -5.38 14.38
C GLY A 44 8.60 -5.35 13.59
N LEU A 45 8.58 -5.15 12.26
CA LEU A 45 9.80 -5.10 11.44
C LEU A 45 10.56 -3.77 11.58
N GLY A 46 9.92 -2.72 12.09
CA GLY A 46 10.46 -1.35 12.08
C GLY A 46 11.74 -1.12 12.90
N SER A 47 12.13 -2.06 13.77
CA SER A 47 13.40 -1.97 14.52
C SER A 47 14.63 -2.33 13.68
N GLU A 48 14.46 -3.14 12.64
CA GLU A 48 15.55 -3.70 11.84
C GLU A 48 15.43 -3.36 10.35
N TYR A 49 14.22 -3.06 9.87
CA TYR A 49 13.89 -2.87 8.46
C TYR A 49 13.04 -1.63 8.23
N GLU A 50 13.24 -0.99 7.08
CA GLU A 50 12.28 -0.02 6.56
C GLU A 50 11.18 -0.78 5.81
N PHE A 51 10.06 -1.02 6.48
CA PHE A 51 8.91 -1.66 5.82
C PHE A 51 8.04 -0.61 5.11
N VAL A 52 7.83 -0.79 3.80
CA VAL A 52 6.91 0.05 3.01
C VAL A 52 5.87 -0.84 2.34
N PRO A 53 4.59 -0.76 2.73
CA PRO A 53 3.54 -1.48 2.02
C PRO A 53 3.35 -0.88 0.61
N PHE A 54 3.22 -1.73 -0.39
CA PHE A 54 2.98 -1.30 -1.77
C PHE A 54 1.57 -1.70 -2.19
N GLY A 55 0.63 -0.77 -2.08
CA GLY A 55 -0.74 -0.99 -2.54
C GLY A 55 -0.94 -0.48 -3.97
N VAL A 56 -1.67 -1.24 -4.79
CA VAL A 56 -2.22 -0.78 -6.07
C VAL A 56 -3.63 -1.31 -6.24
N GLU A 57 -4.46 -0.59 -6.97
CA GLU A 57 -5.79 -1.02 -7.39
C GLU A 57 -5.77 -1.55 -8.83
N THR A 58 -6.63 -2.50 -9.15
CA THR A 58 -6.73 -3.10 -10.49
C THR A 58 -7.03 -2.06 -11.59
N LEU A 59 -7.77 -1.00 -11.28
CA LEU A 59 -8.03 0.11 -12.20
C LEU A 59 -6.92 1.18 -12.24
N GLY A 60 -5.80 0.97 -11.54
CA GLY A 60 -4.59 1.78 -11.66
C GLY A 60 -4.20 2.67 -10.47
N PRO A 61 -5.07 3.09 -9.53
CA PRO A 61 -4.64 3.91 -8.40
C PRO A 61 -3.58 3.21 -7.53
N TRP A 62 -2.42 3.84 -7.35
CA TRP A 62 -1.41 3.38 -6.40
C TRP A 62 -1.69 3.96 -5.02
N GLY A 63 -1.36 3.23 -3.97
CA GLY A 63 -1.49 3.69 -2.59
C GLY A 63 -0.49 4.80 -2.25
N SER A 64 -0.76 5.49 -1.14
CA SER A 64 0.04 6.63 -0.70
C SER A 64 1.50 6.27 -0.41
N SER A 65 1.75 5.08 0.12
CA SER A 65 3.09 4.59 0.46
C SER A 65 3.84 4.15 -0.79
N ALA A 66 3.17 3.45 -1.71
CA ALA A 66 3.72 3.12 -3.03
C ALA A 66 4.17 4.37 -3.81
N ARG A 67 3.32 5.41 -3.88
CA ARG A 67 3.67 6.67 -4.56
C ARG A 67 4.83 7.39 -3.89
N ARG A 68 4.89 7.40 -2.55
CA ARG A 68 5.98 8.03 -1.79
C ARG A 68 7.30 7.31 -2.03
N LEU A 69 7.29 5.98 -2.01
CA LEU A 69 8.47 5.16 -2.28
C LEU A 69 9.04 5.47 -3.66
N PHE A 70 8.19 5.47 -4.68
CA PHE A 70 8.60 5.79 -6.05
C PHE A 70 9.25 7.17 -6.16
N LYS A 71 8.68 8.20 -5.53
CA LYS A 71 9.26 9.56 -5.56
C LYS A 71 10.61 9.68 -4.83
N GLN A 72 10.86 8.85 -3.82
CA GLN A 72 12.06 8.92 -2.99
C GLN A 72 13.22 8.06 -3.53
N LYS A 73 12.89 6.99 -4.26
CA LYS A 73 13.84 5.91 -4.60
C LYS A 73 13.81 5.48 -6.07
N GLY A 74 12.90 6.03 -6.89
CA GLY A 74 12.78 5.75 -8.32
C GLY A 74 13.43 6.81 -9.21
#